data_AF-A0A2E3DMX8-F1
#
_entry.id   AF-A0A2E3DMX8-F1
#
_cell.length_a   1.000
_cell.length_b   1.000
_cell.length_c   1.000
_cell.angle_alpha   90.00
_cell.angle_beta   90.00
_cell.angle_gamma   90.00
#
_symmetry.space_group_name_H-M   'P 1'
#
loop_
_entity.id
_entity.type
_entity.pdbx_description
1 polymer ?
#
loop_
_entity_poly.entity_id
_entity_poly.type
_entity_poly.pdbx_seq_one_letter_code
_entity_poly.pdbx_strand_id
1 'polypeptide(L)'
;MSNPYQAPLETEQSLNQPNTSDTYSTIEISELYRCRQATTFLLAGLYLNLVLFIAGIFMSASVGNIQELGGFRFILFGLGAVGGISSFIGTIMLMKSPLRSGAKELFMFSFALGIISGVGPSILSVMDVPITTSIITTLILAALPLFCLILFLTAWRRLGLFIKSYDVSKRMRRARTAFCCTLLLFFLGFILMATLDRYSGWPTGLSVLLVGSIFLSGAISLIVFVINYGNGLTSFRRDVYMIMLSN
;
A
#
# COMPACT_ATOMS: atom_id res chain seq x y z
N MET A 1 -12.04 33.03 -37.15
CA MET A 1 -12.60 33.04 -35.78
C MET A 1 -12.40 31.64 -35.20
N SER A 2 -11.47 31.47 -34.26
CA SER A 2 -11.16 30.20 -33.61
C SER A 2 -12.13 29.93 -32.46
N ASN A 3 -12.59 28.69 -32.33
CA ASN A 3 -13.57 28.27 -31.33
C ASN A 3 -12.92 28.25 -29.93
N PRO A 4 -13.41 29.02 -28.93
CA PRO A 4 -12.80 29.13 -27.60
C PRO A 4 -12.91 27.86 -26.74
N TYR A 5 -13.62 26.83 -27.21
CA TYR A 5 -13.76 25.53 -26.53
C TYR A 5 -12.92 24.42 -27.14
N GLN A 6 -12.09 24.73 -28.14
CA GLN A 6 -11.20 23.74 -28.72
C GLN A 6 -9.95 23.64 -27.84
N ALA A 7 -9.91 22.61 -26.98
CA ALA A 7 -8.69 22.23 -26.28
C ALA A 7 -7.55 22.12 -27.31
N PRO A 8 -6.36 22.65 -26.99
CA PRO A 8 -5.25 22.55 -27.93
C PRO A 8 -5.01 21.07 -28.23
N LEU A 9 -5.05 20.71 -29.52
CA LEU A 9 -4.46 19.48 -30.03
C LEU A 9 -2.95 19.61 -29.84
N GLU A 10 -2.49 19.53 -28.59
CA GLU A 10 -1.09 19.27 -28.28
C GLU A 10 -0.80 17.82 -28.70
N THR A 11 -0.45 17.69 -29.97
CA THR A 11 0.73 16.94 -30.39
C THR A 11 0.98 15.64 -29.61
N GLU A 12 0.17 14.61 -29.89
CA GLU A 12 0.54 13.21 -29.57
C GLU A 12 1.89 12.79 -30.20
N GLN A 13 2.45 13.62 -31.09
CA GLN A 13 3.76 13.42 -31.71
C GLN A 13 4.95 14.13 -31.04
N SER A 14 4.77 14.96 -29.99
CA SER A 14 5.91 15.57 -29.27
C SER A 14 6.23 14.91 -27.92
N LEU A 15 5.43 13.94 -27.46
CA LEU A 15 5.62 13.26 -26.16
C LEU A 15 6.73 12.18 -26.17
N ASN A 16 7.34 11.91 -27.33
CA ASN A 16 8.44 10.96 -27.49
C ASN A 16 9.78 11.61 -27.81
N GLN A 17 9.90 12.94 -27.77
CA GLN A 17 11.23 13.55 -27.74
C GLN A 17 11.78 13.45 -26.31
N PRO A 18 12.88 12.71 -26.08
CA PRO A 18 13.61 12.85 -24.84
C PRO A 18 14.14 14.27 -24.80
N ASN A 19 13.48 15.16 -24.06
CA ASN A 19 14.03 16.46 -23.72
C ASN A 19 15.36 16.21 -22.98
N THR A 20 16.44 16.37 -23.73
CA THR A 20 17.82 16.45 -23.32
C THR A 20 18.02 17.71 -22.48
N SER A 21 17.77 17.64 -21.16
CA SER A 21 18.26 18.64 -20.20
C SER A 21 18.04 18.29 -18.72
N ASP A 22 17.84 17.01 -18.37
CA ASP A 22 17.91 16.55 -16.98
C ASP A 22 18.64 15.21 -16.96
N THR A 23 19.94 15.25 -17.22
CA THR A 23 20.83 14.11 -16.97
C THR A 23 20.86 13.86 -15.46
N TYR A 24 20.59 12.63 -15.05
CA TYR A 24 20.73 12.26 -13.64
C TYR A 24 22.19 12.37 -13.23
N SER A 25 22.44 12.97 -12.07
CA SER A 25 23.76 12.92 -11.45
C SER A 25 24.12 11.48 -11.07
N THR A 26 25.41 11.17 -10.97
CA THR A 26 25.90 9.86 -10.51
C THR A 26 25.34 9.48 -9.14
N ILE A 27 25.11 10.47 -8.27
CA ILE A 27 24.48 10.31 -6.96
C ILE A 27 23.03 9.85 -7.13
N GLU A 28 22.23 10.54 -7.95
CA GLU A 28 20.83 10.18 -8.19
C GLU A 28 20.69 8.79 -8.83
N ILE A 29 21.59 8.40 -9.73
CA ILE A 29 21.62 7.05 -10.31
C ILE A 29 21.86 6.00 -9.20
N SER A 30 22.79 6.27 -8.28
CA SER A 30 23.05 5.38 -7.14
C SER A 30 21.85 5.28 -6.18
N GLU A 31 21.11 6.38 -5.99
CA GLU A 31 19.90 6.43 -5.18
C GLU A 31 18.74 5.69 -5.85
N LEU A 32 18.57 5.83 -7.17
CA LEU A 32 17.62 5.06 -7.96
C LEU A 32 17.95 3.56 -7.95
N TYR A 33 19.24 3.18 -7.95
CA TYR A 33 19.66 1.79 -7.76
C TYR A 33 19.18 1.20 -6.45
N ARG A 34 19.33 1.94 -5.36
CA ARG A 34 18.81 1.53 -4.04
C ARG A 34 17.29 1.45 -4.05
N CYS A 35 16.60 2.37 -4.71
CA CYS A 35 15.13 2.30 -4.87
C CYS A 35 14.70 1.07 -5.68
N ARG A 36 15.47 0.67 -6.68
CA ARG A 36 15.24 -0.55 -7.48
C ARG A 36 15.47 -1.83 -6.66
N GLN A 37 16.47 -1.85 -5.79
CA GLN A 37 16.64 -2.96 -4.84
C GLN A 37 15.48 -2.98 -3.83
N ALA A 38 15.06 -1.81 -3.34
CA ALA A 38 13.93 -1.67 -2.43
C ALA A 38 12.63 -2.25 -3.01
N THR A 39 12.32 -2.01 -4.29
CA THR A 39 11.13 -2.61 -4.92
C THR A 39 11.18 -4.13 -4.93
N THR A 40 12.37 -4.73 -5.03
CA THR A 40 12.53 -6.18 -5.03
C THR A 40 12.20 -6.76 -3.65
N PHE A 41 12.69 -6.13 -2.58
CA PHE A 41 12.35 -6.52 -1.21
C PHE A 41 10.86 -6.32 -0.86
N LEU A 42 10.27 -5.23 -1.35
CA LEU A 42 8.84 -4.95 -1.17
C LEU A 42 7.97 -5.93 -1.96
N LEU A 43 8.37 -6.30 -3.18
CA LEU A 43 7.70 -7.35 -3.95
C LEU A 43 7.79 -8.70 -3.24
N ALA A 44 8.97 -9.08 -2.73
CA ALA A 44 9.13 -10.30 -1.95
C ALA A 44 8.21 -10.30 -0.71
N GLY A 45 8.14 -9.19 0.01
CA GLY A 45 7.23 -9.03 1.14
C GLY A 45 5.75 -9.16 0.74
N LEU A 46 5.36 -8.54 -0.38
CA LEU A 46 4.00 -8.64 -0.93
C LEU A 46 3.65 -10.09 -1.32
N TYR A 47 4.58 -10.82 -1.95
CA TYR A 47 4.38 -12.23 -2.27
C TYR A 47 4.23 -13.09 -1.01
N LEU A 48 5.09 -12.90 -0.01
CA LEU A 48 5.01 -13.63 1.25
C LEU A 48 3.69 -13.37 1.99
N ASN A 49 3.22 -12.11 2.02
CA ASN A 49 1.92 -11.77 2.59
C ASN A 49 0.76 -12.42 1.83
N LEU A 50 0.85 -12.53 0.51
CA LEU A 50 -0.16 -13.21 -0.29
C LEU A 50 -0.18 -14.72 -0.02
N VAL A 51 0.99 -15.35 0.10
CA VAL A 51 1.11 -16.76 0.50
C VAL A 51 0.51 -16.99 1.89
N LEU A 52 0.80 -16.13 2.85
CA LEU A 52 0.23 -16.19 4.20
C LEU A 52 -1.28 -16.04 4.21
N PHE A 53 -1.82 -15.12 3.41
CA PHE A 53 -3.25 -14.91 3.28
C PHE A 53 -3.95 -16.17 2.74
N ILE A 54 -3.42 -16.75 1.66
CA ILE A 54 -3.94 -18.00 1.08
C ILE A 54 -3.86 -19.14 2.09
N ALA A 55 -2.71 -19.31 2.75
CA ALA A 55 -2.51 -20.35 3.76
C ALA A 55 -3.47 -20.18 4.96
N GLY A 56 -3.75 -18.94 5.37
CA GLY A 56 -4.73 -18.62 6.40
C GLY A 56 -6.15 -19.03 6.02
N ILE A 57 -6.56 -18.83 4.76
CA ILE A 57 -7.86 -19.28 4.25
C ILE A 57 -7.97 -20.81 4.33
N PHE A 58 -6.94 -21.53 3.87
CA PHE A 58 -6.93 -22.99 3.94
C PHE A 58 -6.97 -23.50 5.38
N MET A 59 -6.24 -22.86 6.31
CA MET A 59 -6.33 -23.21 7.74
C MET A 59 -7.73 -22.98 8.33
N SER A 60 -8.40 -21.89 7.95
CA SER A 60 -9.75 -21.60 8.40
C SER A 60 -10.76 -22.64 7.89
N ALA A 61 -10.51 -23.24 6.72
CA ALA A 61 -11.33 -24.30 6.16
C ALA A 61 -11.03 -25.70 6.74
N SER A 62 -9.84 -25.92 7.30
CA SER A 62 -9.34 -27.25 7.72
C SER A 62 -9.44 -27.52 9.22
N VAL A 63 -10.53 -27.12 9.89
CA VAL A 63 -10.74 -27.14 11.36
C VAL A 63 -10.65 -28.53 12.04
N GLY A 64 -10.34 -29.61 11.32
CA GLY A 64 -10.41 -30.98 11.82
C GLY A 64 -9.23 -31.53 12.62
N ASN A 65 -8.02 -30.95 12.55
CA ASN A 65 -6.82 -31.55 13.17
C ASN A 65 -5.95 -30.53 13.91
N ILE A 66 -6.17 -30.39 15.22
CA ILE A 66 -5.56 -29.35 16.08
C ILE A 66 -4.08 -29.62 16.38
N GLN A 67 -3.61 -30.88 16.33
CA GLN A 67 -2.23 -31.24 16.67
C GLN A 67 -1.20 -30.99 15.56
N GLU A 68 -1.56 -31.15 14.28
CA GLU A 68 -0.67 -30.79 13.14
C GLU A 68 -0.58 -29.28 12.89
N LEU A 69 -1.51 -28.53 13.49
CA LEU A 69 -1.60 -27.08 13.37
C LEU A 69 -0.41 -26.35 14.03
N GLY A 70 0.25 -26.95 15.02
CA GLY A 70 1.35 -26.33 15.78
C GLY A 70 2.60 -26.07 14.93
N GLY A 71 3.09 -27.09 14.21
CA GLY A 71 4.26 -26.96 13.33
C GLY A 71 3.98 -26.06 12.13
N PHE A 72 2.79 -26.16 11.55
CA PHE A 72 2.39 -25.32 10.42
C PHE A 72 2.24 -23.84 10.83
N ARG A 73 1.68 -23.53 12.01
CA ARG A 73 1.64 -22.16 12.55
C ARG A 73 3.02 -21.57 12.76
N PHE A 74 4.00 -22.35 13.20
CA PHE A 74 5.38 -21.90 13.35
C PHE A 74 6.00 -21.52 11.99
N ILE A 75 5.76 -22.32 10.95
CA ILE A 75 6.19 -22.01 9.57
C ILE A 75 5.52 -20.73 9.07
N LEU A 76 4.22 -20.55 9.30
CA LEU A 76 3.50 -19.32 8.93
C LEU A 76 4.04 -18.10 9.68
N PHE A 77 4.34 -18.23 10.96
CA PHE A 77 4.95 -17.15 11.73
C PHE A 77 6.34 -16.79 11.17
N GLY A 78 7.16 -17.79 10.85
CA GLY A 78 8.46 -17.59 10.22
C GLY A 78 8.36 -16.88 8.86
N LEU A 79 7.44 -17.30 8.00
CA LEU A 79 7.17 -16.63 6.71
C LEU A 79 6.68 -15.19 6.89
N GLY A 80 5.83 -14.95 7.90
CA GLY A 80 5.39 -13.62 8.30
C GLY A 80 6.56 -12.73 8.74
N ALA A 81 7.44 -13.25 9.59
CA ALA A 81 8.63 -12.54 10.03
C ALA A 81 9.55 -12.18 8.86
N VAL A 82 9.80 -13.11 7.94
CA VAL A 82 10.62 -12.86 6.74
C VAL A 82 9.98 -11.79 5.84
N GLY A 83 8.66 -11.86 5.63
CA GLY A 83 7.93 -10.85 4.85
C GLY A 83 7.93 -9.46 5.49
N GLY A 84 7.86 -9.41 6.82
CA GLY A 84 8.01 -8.18 7.60
C GLY A 84 9.42 -7.59 7.46
N ILE A 85 10.46 -8.41 7.64
CA ILE A 85 11.86 -7.99 7.53
C ILE A 85 12.18 -7.51 6.11
N SER A 86 11.71 -8.22 5.07
CA SER A 86 11.93 -7.78 3.69
C SER A 86 11.26 -6.43 3.43
N SER A 87 10.02 -6.25 3.89
CA SER A 87 9.30 -4.98 3.74
C SER A 87 9.99 -3.85 4.52
N PHE A 88 10.53 -4.14 5.70
CA PHE A 88 11.29 -3.20 6.52
C PHE A 88 12.59 -2.75 5.84
N ILE A 89 13.41 -3.68 5.35
CA ILE A 89 14.65 -3.39 4.61
C ILE A 89 14.34 -2.58 3.36
N GLY A 90 13.32 -2.98 2.59
CA GLY A 90 12.87 -2.24 1.42
C GLY A 90 12.48 -0.80 1.76
N THR A 91 11.76 -0.59 2.86
CA THR A 91 11.34 0.74 3.28
C THR A 91 12.51 1.63 3.73
N ILE A 92 13.50 1.08 4.44
CA ILE A 92 14.73 1.81 4.80
C ILE A 92 15.49 2.26 3.54
N MET A 93 15.60 1.38 2.54
CA MET A 93 16.26 1.73 1.29
C MET A 93 15.56 2.89 0.55
N LEU A 94 14.23 2.99 0.64
CA LEU A 94 13.48 4.11 0.06
C LEU A 94 13.72 5.46 0.74
N MET A 95 14.21 5.48 1.99
CA MET A 95 14.62 6.74 2.64
C MET A 95 15.84 7.38 1.98
N LYS A 96 16.53 6.64 1.09
CA LYS A 96 17.63 7.13 0.27
C LYS A 96 17.16 7.52 -1.13
N SER A 97 15.87 7.75 -1.36
CA SER A 97 15.36 8.24 -2.65
C SER A 97 15.87 9.64 -2.97
N PRO A 98 15.99 10.01 -4.27
CA PRO A 98 16.47 11.31 -4.70
C PRO A 98 15.74 12.49 -4.06
N LEU A 99 16.48 13.45 -3.51
CA LEU A 99 15.90 14.61 -2.84
C LEU A 99 15.00 15.41 -3.81
N ARG A 100 15.45 15.58 -5.06
CA ARG A 100 14.72 16.27 -6.14
C ARG A 100 13.38 15.63 -6.49
N SER A 101 13.17 14.35 -6.15
CA SER A 101 11.87 13.68 -6.35
C SER A 101 10.78 14.15 -5.37
N GLY A 102 11.15 14.76 -4.23
CA GLY A 102 10.22 15.10 -3.16
C GLY A 102 9.50 13.89 -2.54
N ALA A 103 9.97 12.67 -2.82
CA ALA A 103 9.43 11.41 -2.30
C ALA A 103 10.10 10.99 -0.97
N LYS A 104 11.35 11.42 -0.75
CA LYS A 104 12.17 11.06 0.42
C LYS A 104 11.48 11.39 1.74
N GLU A 105 11.02 12.64 1.87
CA GLU A 105 10.34 13.11 3.09
C GLU A 105 9.07 12.31 3.34
N LEU A 106 8.28 12.03 2.28
CA LEU A 106 7.06 11.24 2.40
C LEU A 106 7.34 9.79 2.84
N PHE A 107 8.42 9.18 2.33
CA PHE A 107 8.86 7.86 2.80
C PHE A 107 9.34 7.88 4.25
N MET A 108 10.06 8.92 4.68
CA MET A 108 10.49 9.10 6.07
C MET A 108 9.31 9.30 7.02
N PHE A 109 8.37 10.18 6.68
CA PHE A 109 7.16 10.40 7.48
C PHE A 109 6.29 9.15 7.56
N SER A 110 6.09 8.47 6.42
CA SER A 110 5.37 7.20 6.36
C SER A 110 6.03 6.16 7.28
N PHE A 111 7.35 6.00 7.22
CA PHE A 111 8.05 5.05 8.09
C PHE A 111 7.96 5.39 9.57
N ALA A 112 8.18 6.65 9.94
CA ALA A 112 8.08 7.09 11.34
C ALA A 112 6.68 6.82 11.91
N LEU A 113 5.63 7.15 11.14
CA LEU A 113 4.25 6.81 11.50
C LEU A 113 4.01 5.31 11.54
N GLY A 114 4.63 4.53 10.65
CA GLY A 114 4.58 3.07 10.68
C GLY A 114 5.14 2.49 11.98
N ILE A 115 6.28 2.99 12.46
CA ILE A 115 6.86 2.57 13.75
C ILE A 115 5.93 2.94 14.91
N ILE A 116 5.45 4.19 14.94
CA ILE A 116 4.55 4.65 16.02
C ILE A 116 3.27 3.81 16.04
N SER A 117 2.71 3.50 14.86
CA SER A 117 1.54 2.63 14.73
C SER A 117 1.80 1.20 15.21
N GLY A 118 2.96 0.62 14.89
CA GLY A 118 3.29 -0.75 15.25
C GLY A 118 3.66 -0.93 16.72
N VAL A 119 4.43 0.01 17.28
CA VAL A 119 4.93 -0.07 18.67
C VAL A 119 3.96 0.58 19.67
N GLY A 120 3.18 1.56 19.21
CA GLY A 120 2.23 2.32 20.04
C GLY A 120 1.25 1.47 20.85
N PRO A 121 0.58 0.45 20.26
CA PRO A 121 -0.33 -0.42 21.00
C PRO A 121 0.37 -1.18 22.13
N SER A 122 1.60 -1.64 21.91
CA SER A 122 2.40 -2.33 22.92
C SER A 122 2.83 -1.39 24.05
N ILE A 123 3.18 -0.13 23.73
CA ILE A 123 3.52 0.87 24.75
C ILE A 123 2.29 1.22 25.60
N LEU A 124 1.11 1.38 24.99
CA LEU A 124 -0.13 1.66 25.72
C LEU A 124 -0.53 0.54 26.69
N SER A 125 -0.22 -0.72 26.38
CA SER A 125 -0.47 -1.83 27.32
C SER A 125 0.42 -1.82 28.57
N VAL A 126 1.51 -1.06 28.55
CA VAL A 126 2.48 -0.94 29.66
C VAL A 126 2.29 0.36 30.44
N MET A 127 1.65 1.37 29.85
CA MET A 127 1.34 2.63 30.51
C MET A 127 -0.06 2.55 31.12
N ASP A 128 -0.21 2.80 32.42
CA ASP A 128 -1.51 2.89 33.13
C ASP A 128 -2.32 4.12 32.67
N VAL A 129 -2.73 4.12 31.40
CA VAL A 129 -3.45 5.22 30.75
C VAL A 129 -4.95 5.10 31.07
N PRO A 130 -5.60 6.19 31.52
CA PRO A 130 -7.04 6.17 31.80
C PRO A 130 -7.88 5.71 30.59
N ILE A 131 -8.98 5.00 30.86
CA ILE A 131 -9.81 4.31 29.85
C ILE A 131 -10.29 5.24 28.72
N THR A 132 -10.68 6.48 29.02
CA THR A 132 -11.15 7.46 28.01
C THR A 132 -10.03 7.93 27.09
N THR A 133 -8.84 8.21 27.63
CA THR A 133 -7.64 8.47 26.83
C THR A 133 -7.20 7.24 26.04
N SER A 134 -7.44 6.03 26.53
CA SER A 134 -7.12 4.77 25.83
C SER A 134 -7.94 4.59 24.55
N ILE A 135 -9.23 4.96 24.54
CA ILE A 135 -10.09 4.82 23.35
C ILE A 135 -9.63 5.76 22.23
N ILE A 136 -9.38 7.03 22.55
CA ILE A 136 -8.93 8.03 21.57
C ILE A 136 -7.55 7.67 21.03
N THR A 137 -6.60 7.27 21.89
CA THR A 137 -5.27 6.85 21.45
C THR A 137 -5.30 5.56 20.63
N THR A 138 -6.14 4.59 21.00
CA THR A 138 -6.32 3.35 20.22
C THR A 138 -6.90 3.65 18.84
N LEU A 139 -7.87 4.56 18.74
CA LEU A 139 -8.46 4.97 17.46
C LEU A 139 -7.44 5.69 16.57
N ILE A 140 -6.63 6.59 17.16
CA ILE A 140 -5.54 7.28 16.45
C ILE A 140 -4.50 6.28 15.96
N LEU A 141 -4.07 5.34 16.80
CA LEU A 141 -3.11 4.30 16.45
C LEU A 141 -3.64 3.32 15.40
N ALA A 142 -4.95 3.05 15.39
CA ALA A 142 -5.60 2.23 14.37
C ALA A 142 -5.73 2.95 13.01
N ALA A 143 -5.88 4.28 13.01
CA ALA A 143 -5.97 5.08 11.79
C ALA A 143 -4.59 5.45 11.20
N LEU A 144 -3.55 5.55 12.04
CA LEU A 144 -2.18 5.87 11.64
C LEU A 144 -1.61 5.00 10.48
N PRO A 145 -1.76 3.66 10.50
CA PRO A 145 -1.21 2.82 9.44
C PRO A 145 -1.92 3.04 8.10
N LEU A 146 -3.19 3.47 8.12
CA LEU A 146 -3.93 3.84 6.92
C LEU A 146 -3.35 5.10 6.27
N PHE A 147 -3.09 6.12 7.10
CA PHE A 147 -2.47 7.36 6.64
C PHE A 147 -1.03 7.12 6.14
N CYS A 148 -0.28 6.26 6.84
CA CYS A 148 1.04 5.82 6.43
C CYS A 148 1.04 5.25 5.01
N LEU A 149 0.11 4.34 4.69
CA LEU A 149 0.04 3.74 3.36
C LEU A 149 -0.33 4.76 2.27
N ILE A 150 -1.19 5.74 2.56
CA ILE A 150 -1.53 6.82 1.62
C ILE A 150 -0.32 7.69 1.30
N LEU A 151 0.47 8.07 2.32
CA LEU A 151 1.71 8.81 2.13
C LEU A 151 2.72 7.98 1.32
N PHE A 152 2.84 6.70 1.63
CA PHE A 152 3.74 5.78 0.94
C PHE A 152 3.41 5.68 -0.56
N LEU A 153 2.13 5.49 -0.92
CA LEU A 153 1.70 5.44 -2.32
C LEU A 153 1.86 6.79 -3.03
N THR A 154 1.73 7.88 -2.29
CA THR A 154 1.95 9.23 -2.83
C THR A 154 3.44 9.49 -3.09
N ALA A 155 4.33 9.01 -2.23
CA ALA A 155 5.78 9.03 -2.43
C ALA A 155 6.16 8.24 -3.69
N TRP A 156 5.62 7.03 -3.86
CA TRP A 156 5.80 6.22 -5.06
C TRP A 156 5.34 6.91 -6.35
N ARG A 157 4.19 7.60 -6.31
CA ARG A 157 3.70 8.38 -7.45
C ARG A 157 4.67 9.52 -7.82
N ARG A 158 5.20 10.24 -6.83
CA ARG A 158 6.18 11.32 -7.06
C ARG A 158 7.47 10.76 -7.65
N LEU A 159 7.94 9.62 -7.15
CA LEU A 159 9.12 8.95 -7.67
C LEU A 159 8.93 8.49 -9.12
N GLY A 160 7.73 8.00 -9.48
CA GLY A 160 7.37 7.66 -10.86
C GLY A 160 7.40 8.87 -11.81
N LEU A 161 6.92 10.03 -11.35
CA LEU A 161 6.99 11.28 -12.14
C LEU A 161 8.43 11.78 -12.31
N PHE A 162 9.25 11.64 -11.26
CA PHE A 162 10.67 12.01 -11.30
C PHE A 162 11.43 11.23 -12.38
N ILE A 163 11.19 9.92 -12.49
CA ILE A 163 11.81 9.10 -13.55
C ILE A 163 11.12 9.24 -14.92
N LYS A 164 10.20 10.20 -15.07
CA LYS A 164 9.36 10.41 -16.27
C LYS A 164 8.56 9.16 -16.69
N SER A 165 8.28 8.25 -15.75
CA SER A 165 7.45 7.08 -16.00
C SER A 165 5.98 7.37 -15.70
N TYR A 166 5.25 7.78 -16.74
CA TYR A 166 3.81 8.02 -16.67
C TYR A 166 3.03 6.76 -16.27
N ASP A 167 3.49 5.58 -16.69
CA ASP A 167 2.84 4.31 -16.36
C ASP A 167 2.95 4.01 -14.85
N VAL A 168 4.14 4.14 -14.26
CA VAL A 168 4.33 3.98 -12.80
C VAL A 168 3.46 4.96 -12.02
N SER A 169 3.49 6.24 -12.41
CA SER A 169 2.68 7.28 -11.75
C SER A 169 1.18 6.98 -11.80
N LYS A 170 0.68 6.54 -12.96
CA LYS A 170 -0.74 6.19 -13.17
C LYS A 170 -1.14 4.97 -12.34
N ARG A 171 -0.30 3.92 -12.31
CA ARG A 171 -0.55 2.70 -11.51
C ARG A 171 -0.55 2.98 -10.02
N MET A 172 0.40 3.77 -9.52
CA MET A 172 0.45 4.14 -8.10
C MET A 172 -0.74 5.03 -7.69
N ARG A 173 -1.21 5.90 -8.59
CA ARG A 173 -2.46 6.65 -8.37
C ARG A 173 -3.67 5.73 -8.27
N ARG A 174 -3.81 4.76 -9.19
CA ARG A 174 -4.90 3.78 -9.17
C ARG A 174 -4.86 2.90 -7.93
N ALA A 175 -3.67 2.44 -7.52
CA ALA A 175 -3.49 1.69 -6.28
C ALA A 175 -3.98 2.50 -5.07
N ARG A 176 -3.57 3.78 -4.97
CA ARG A 176 -4.03 4.67 -3.91
C ARG A 176 -5.55 4.86 -3.91
N THR A 177 -6.16 5.08 -5.08
CA THR A 177 -7.62 5.22 -5.19
C THR A 177 -8.33 3.93 -4.76
N ALA A 178 -7.86 2.77 -5.23
CA ALA A 178 -8.43 1.47 -4.86
C ALA A 178 -8.34 1.24 -3.35
N PHE A 179 -7.21 1.57 -2.72
CA PHE A 179 -7.05 1.50 -1.28
C PHE A 179 -8.03 2.41 -0.53
N CYS A 180 -8.18 3.67 -0.95
CA CYS A 180 -9.17 4.57 -0.36
C CYS A 180 -10.61 4.04 -0.51
N CYS A 181 -10.96 3.46 -1.66
CA CYS A 181 -12.25 2.82 -1.86
C CYS A 181 -12.45 1.63 -0.91
N THR A 182 -11.44 0.77 -0.75
CA THR A 182 -11.47 -0.32 0.22
C THR A 182 -11.76 0.18 1.62
N LEU A 183 -11.07 1.24 2.07
CA LEU A 183 -11.30 1.83 3.40
C LEU A 183 -12.72 2.36 3.57
N LEU A 184 -13.22 3.13 2.60
CA LEU A 184 -14.59 3.65 2.64
C LEU A 184 -15.61 2.52 2.72
N LEU A 185 -15.42 1.44 1.96
CA LEU A 185 -16.31 0.28 1.98
C LEU A 185 -16.26 -0.46 3.32
N PHE A 186 -15.08 -0.64 3.91
CA PHE A 186 -14.96 -1.25 5.25
C PHE A 186 -15.64 -0.40 6.33
N PHE A 187 -15.43 0.92 6.32
CA PHE A 187 -16.11 1.82 7.27
C PHE A 187 -17.62 1.81 7.07
N LEU A 188 -18.09 1.84 5.83
CA LEU A 188 -19.52 1.77 5.50
C LEU A 188 -20.12 0.45 5.99
N GLY A 189 -19.42 -0.67 5.78
CA GLY A 189 -19.85 -1.99 6.25
C GLY A 189 -19.93 -2.08 7.77
N PHE A 190 -18.94 -1.52 8.49
CA PHE A 190 -18.95 -1.47 9.95
C PHE A 190 -20.10 -0.63 10.50
N ILE A 191 -20.31 0.57 9.95
CA ILE A 191 -21.44 1.44 10.34
C ILE A 191 -22.75 0.72 10.05
N LEU A 192 -22.88 0.09 8.88
CA LEU A 192 -24.08 -0.63 8.51
C LEU A 192 -24.34 -1.79 9.48
N MET A 193 -23.37 -2.65 9.79
CA MET A 193 -23.53 -3.71 10.79
C MET A 193 -23.94 -3.16 12.16
N ALA A 194 -23.27 -2.13 12.66
CA ALA A 194 -23.59 -1.53 13.95
C ALA A 194 -25.01 -0.93 14.00
N THR A 195 -25.48 -0.38 12.89
CA THR A 195 -26.87 0.11 12.78
C THR A 195 -27.87 -1.04 12.70
N LEU A 196 -27.57 -2.10 11.94
CA LEU A 196 -28.42 -3.28 11.79
C LEU A 196 -28.60 -4.03 13.11
N ASP A 197 -27.53 -4.21 13.88
CA ASP A 197 -27.58 -4.86 15.20
C ASP A 197 -28.43 -4.08 16.21
N ARG A 198 -28.55 -2.75 16.06
CA ARG A 198 -29.41 -1.92 16.91
C ARG A 198 -30.90 -1.98 16.54
N TYR A 199 -31.25 -2.38 15.32
CA TYR A 199 -32.63 -2.46 14.86
C TYR A 199 -33.05 -3.92 14.69
N SER A 200 -33.60 -4.51 15.76
CA SER A 200 -34.04 -5.91 15.86
C SER A 200 -35.16 -6.35 14.89
N GLY A 201 -35.59 -5.49 13.96
CA GLY A 201 -36.67 -5.75 13.01
C GLY A 201 -36.23 -5.87 11.53
N TRP A 202 -34.93 -5.87 11.24
CA TRP A 202 -34.46 -5.97 9.85
C TRP A 202 -34.54 -7.40 9.31
N PRO A 203 -34.97 -7.61 8.05
CA PRO A 203 -34.97 -8.93 7.43
C PRO A 203 -33.53 -9.47 7.36
N THR A 204 -33.29 -10.62 8.00
CA THR A 204 -31.97 -11.27 8.08
C THR A 204 -31.37 -11.57 6.70
N GLY A 205 -32.19 -11.85 5.69
CA GLY A 205 -31.73 -12.03 4.31
C GLY A 205 -31.16 -10.74 3.70
N LEU A 206 -31.72 -9.58 4.04
CA LEU A 206 -31.32 -8.28 3.47
C LEU A 206 -30.06 -7.74 4.15
N SER A 207 -29.90 -7.97 5.47
CA SER A 207 -28.65 -7.65 6.18
C SER A 207 -27.48 -8.49 5.68
N VAL A 208 -27.68 -9.80 5.46
CA VAL A 208 -26.65 -10.69 4.90
C VAL A 208 -26.25 -10.28 3.49
N LEU A 209 -27.21 -9.95 2.62
CA LEU A 209 -26.95 -9.48 1.26
C LEU A 209 -26.17 -8.16 1.24
N LEU A 210 -26.57 -7.18 2.04
CA LEU A 210 -25.90 -5.88 2.11
C LEU A 210 -24.47 -6.01 2.65
N VAL A 211 -24.30 -6.68 3.80
CA VAL A 211 -22.98 -6.90 4.40
C VAL A 211 -22.10 -7.69 3.43
N GLY A 212 -22.61 -8.77 2.84
CA GLY A 212 -21.90 -9.58 1.85
C GLY A 212 -21.45 -8.78 0.62
N SER A 213 -22.30 -7.89 0.10
CA SER A 213 -21.97 -7.05 -1.06
C SER A 213 -20.85 -6.04 -0.76
N ILE A 214 -20.82 -5.48 0.45
CA ILE A 214 -19.79 -4.55 0.91
C ILE A 214 -18.45 -5.28 1.09
N PHE A 215 -18.47 -6.46 1.71
CA PHE A 215 -17.28 -7.30 1.86
C PHE A 215 -16.71 -7.73 0.51
N LEU A 216 -17.55 -8.17 -0.43
CA LEU A 216 -17.13 -8.54 -1.78
C LEU A 216 -16.52 -7.35 -2.53
N SER A 217 -17.15 -6.18 -2.44
CA SER A 217 -16.65 -4.94 -3.05
C SER A 217 -15.31 -4.50 -2.45
N GLY A 218 -15.15 -4.67 -1.13
CA GLY A 218 -13.88 -4.42 -0.42
C GLY A 218 -12.77 -5.38 -0.86
N ALA A 219 -13.08 -6.66 -1.03
CA ALA A 219 -12.14 -7.67 -1.52
C ALA A 219 -11.71 -7.39 -2.96
N ILE A 220 -12.64 -7.04 -3.86
CA ILE A 220 -12.33 -6.66 -5.25
C ILE A 220 -11.41 -5.43 -5.26
N SER A 221 -11.74 -4.40 -4.45
CA SER A 221 -10.93 -3.19 -4.36
C SER A 221 -9.51 -3.47 -3.84
N LEU A 222 -9.37 -4.40 -2.89
CA LEU A 222 -8.08 -4.87 -2.40
C LEU A 222 -7.28 -5.59 -3.49
N ILE A 223 -7.91 -6.46 -4.28
CA ILE A 223 -7.28 -7.14 -5.42
C ILE A 223 -6.77 -6.10 -6.44
N VAL A 224 -7.60 -5.12 -6.79
CA VAL A 224 -7.23 -4.03 -7.70
C VAL A 224 -6.05 -3.23 -7.13
N PHE A 225 -6.02 -2.98 -5.82
CA PHE A 225 -4.88 -2.37 -5.15
C PHE A 225 -3.60 -3.20 -5.34
N VAL A 226 -3.63 -4.50 -4.99
CA VAL A 226 -2.46 -5.39 -5.07
C VAL A 226 -1.92 -5.47 -6.50
N ILE A 227 -2.79 -5.62 -7.49
CA ILE A 227 -2.41 -5.70 -8.91
C ILE A 227 -1.75 -4.39 -9.37
N ASN A 228 -2.37 -3.24 -9.09
CA ASN A 228 -1.82 -1.95 -9.52
C ASN A 228 -0.51 -1.63 -8.80
N TYR A 229 -0.43 -1.94 -7.50
CA TYR A 229 0.76 -1.70 -6.70
C TYR A 229 1.93 -2.60 -7.14
N GLY A 230 1.72 -3.92 -7.23
CA GLY A 230 2.75 -4.86 -7.68
C GLY A 230 3.24 -4.61 -9.10
N ASN A 231 2.32 -4.31 -10.03
CA ASN A 231 2.70 -3.92 -11.38
C ASN A 231 3.45 -2.58 -11.41
N GLY A 232 3.04 -1.60 -10.60
CA GLY A 232 3.73 -0.32 -10.48
C GLY A 232 5.18 -0.48 -10.01
N LEU A 233 5.42 -1.34 -9.01
CA LEU A 233 6.77 -1.65 -8.54
C LEU A 233 7.61 -2.35 -9.61
N THR A 234 7.01 -3.26 -10.38
CA THR A 234 7.68 -4.00 -11.46
C THR A 234 8.06 -3.09 -12.61
N SER A 235 7.14 -2.22 -13.06
CA SER A 235 7.41 -1.21 -14.09
C SER A 235 8.51 -0.25 -13.62
N PHE A 236 8.45 0.23 -12.37
CA PHE A 236 9.50 1.09 -11.82
C PHE A 236 10.87 0.43 -11.88
N ARG A 237 10.95 -0.85 -11.48
CA ARG A 237 12.20 -1.61 -11.50
C ARG A 237 12.80 -1.71 -12.91
N ARG A 238 11.94 -1.87 -13.92
CA ARG A 238 12.33 -1.93 -15.33
C ARG A 238 12.79 -0.56 -15.84
N ASP A 239 12.02 0.49 -15.57
CA ASP A 239 12.30 1.83 -16.09
C ASP A 239 13.60 2.39 -15.49
N VAL A 240 13.86 2.13 -14.20
CA VAL A 240 15.15 2.46 -13.57
C VAL A 240 16.32 1.67 -14.16
N TYR A 241 16.12 0.40 -14.54
CA TYR A 241 17.15 -0.39 -15.21
C TYR A 241 17.51 0.19 -16.59
N MET A 242 16.51 0.68 -17.34
CA MET A 242 16.76 1.33 -18.63
C MET A 242 17.57 2.62 -18.47
N ILE A 243 17.28 3.43 -17.44
CA ILE A 243 18.06 4.64 -17.11
C ILE A 243 19.53 4.31 -16.80
N MET A 244 19.78 3.16 -16.17
CA MET A 244 21.14 2.71 -15.86
C MET A 244 21.91 2.20 -17.07
N LEU A 245 21.23 1.66 -18.08
CA LEU A 245 21.86 1.18 -19.32
C LEU A 245 22.17 2.31 -20.30
N SER A 246 21.45 3.43 -20.20
CA SER A 246 21.62 4.58 -21.09
C SER A 246 22.71 5.57 -20.65
N ASN A 247 23.34 5.36 -19.49
CA ASN A 247 24.44 6.16 -18.96
C ASN A 247 25.69 5.28 -18.81
#